data_AF-A0A832TJ32-F1
#
_entry.id   AF-A0A832TJ32-F1
#
_cell.length_a   1.000
_cell.length_b   1.000
_cell.length_c   1.000
_cell.angle_alpha   90.00
_cell.angle_beta   90.00
_cell.angle_gamma   90.00
#
_symmetry.space_group_name_H-M   'P 1'
#
loop_
_entity.id
_entity.type
_entity.pdbx_description
1 polymer ?
#
loop_
_entity_poly.entity_id
_entity_poly.type
_entity_poly.pdbx_seq_one_letter_code
_entity_poly.pdbx_strand_id
1 'polypeptide(L)'
;MNFLAKVFIYPINSLILSDLVERFGHKPLTMMNQIREKVTSISLDSPPINITSEDPKAGLKYAAIEVPAGVRGRMSLIGPLIEETEAAIIVENPPTNFGCVGCNRTNELTKYLVRSKNVPILEVKYPESEEEARDFVSKIAEFLESLPKEKSEEDEKAIEEKTTEMEDKK
;
A
#
# COMPACT_ATOMS: atom_id res chain seq x y z
N MET A 1 14.33 8.70 1.08
CA MET A 1 13.59 8.08 2.19
C MET A 1 13.81 6.58 2.06
N ASN A 2 14.53 5.98 3.01
CA ASN A 2 14.55 4.52 3.14
C ASN A 2 13.22 4.12 3.79
N PHE A 3 12.52 3.18 3.19
CA PHE A 3 11.27 2.66 3.70
C PHE A 3 11.43 1.18 4.01
N LEU A 4 10.82 0.73 5.10
CA LEU A 4 11.10 -0.58 5.71
C LEU A 4 10.28 -1.74 5.13
N ALA A 5 9.01 -1.47 4.82
CA ALA A 5 8.12 -2.43 4.18
C ALA A 5 7.21 -1.70 3.20
N LYS A 6 6.84 -2.36 2.11
CA LYS A 6 5.88 -1.86 1.13
C LYS A 6 4.48 -2.33 1.48
N VAL A 7 3.69 -1.44 2.07
CA VAL A 7 2.36 -1.75 2.61
C VAL A 7 1.29 -1.39 1.60
N PHE A 8 0.57 -2.38 1.10
CA PHE A 8 -0.62 -2.18 0.28
C PHE A 8 -1.78 -1.69 1.13
N ILE A 9 -2.46 -0.64 0.69
CA ILE A 9 -3.62 -0.10 1.39
C ILE A 9 -4.88 -0.23 0.52
N TYR A 10 -5.99 -0.63 1.15
CA TYR A 10 -7.30 -0.59 0.55
C TYR A 10 -8.29 0.13 1.47
N PRO A 11 -9.00 1.19 1.02
CA PRO A 11 -9.01 1.77 -0.32
C PRO A 11 -7.66 2.32 -0.80
N ILE A 12 -7.35 2.10 -2.08
CA ILE A 12 -6.03 2.39 -2.68
C ILE A 12 -5.70 3.88 -2.84
N ASN A 13 -6.69 4.73 -2.59
CA ASN A 13 -6.63 6.19 -2.61
C ASN A 13 -6.83 6.79 -1.20
N SER A 14 -6.80 5.98 -0.15
CA SER A 14 -6.97 6.46 1.22
C SER A 14 -5.76 7.26 1.68
N LEU A 15 -5.95 8.57 1.87
CA LEU A 15 -4.91 9.47 2.38
C LEU A 15 -4.58 9.19 3.85
N ILE A 16 -5.59 8.82 4.65
CA ILE A 16 -5.42 8.53 6.08
C ILE A 16 -4.52 7.30 6.27
N LEU A 17 -4.80 6.22 5.54
CA LEU A 17 -3.97 5.01 5.61
C LEU A 17 -2.56 5.27 5.08
N SER A 18 -2.43 6.04 4.00
CA SER A 18 -1.13 6.42 3.45
C SER A 18 -0.29 7.17 4.49
N ASP A 19 -0.86 8.17 5.16
CA ASP A 19 -0.19 8.96 6.20
C ASP A 19 0.20 8.10 7.40
N LEU A 20 -0.68 7.20 7.86
CA LEU A 20 -0.35 6.26 8.94
C LEU A 20 0.85 5.39 8.56
N VAL A 21 0.82 4.73 7.40
CA VAL A 21 1.92 3.87 6.94
C VAL A 21 3.25 4.64 6.88
N GLU A 22 3.24 5.88 6.37
CA GLU A 22 4.44 6.72 6.30
C GLU A 22 4.98 7.11 7.67
N ARG A 23 4.12 7.47 8.62
CA ARG A 23 4.52 7.84 9.98
C ARG A 23 5.20 6.70 10.75
N PHE A 24 4.85 5.46 10.43
CA PHE A 24 5.47 4.27 11.02
C PHE A 24 6.74 3.82 10.25
N GLY A 25 7.21 4.59 9.26
CA GLY A 25 8.47 4.33 8.54
C GLY A 25 8.36 3.35 7.37
N HIS A 26 7.13 3.00 6.96
CA HIS A 26 6.88 2.09 5.85
C HIS A 26 6.46 2.86 4.57
N LYS A 27 6.53 2.21 3.41
CA LYS A 27 6.14 2.79 2.12
C LYS A 27 4.69 2.43 1.82
N PRO A 28 3.76 3.40 1.73
CA PRO A 28 2.41 3.10 1.28
C PRO A 28 2.39 2.85 -0.24
N LEU A 29 1.79 1.74 -0.64
CA LEU A 29 1.51 1.43 -2.03
C LEU A 29 0.14 2.00 -2.40
N THR A 30 0.14 3.21 -2.95
CA THR A 30 -1.08 3.94 -3.33
C THR A 30 -1.17 4.13 -4.83
N MET A 31 -2.39 4.22 -5.35
CA MET A 31 -2.62 4.49 -6.78
C MET A 31 -2.09 5.88 -7.19
N MET A 32 -2.05 6.83 -6.25
CA MET A 32 -1.57 8.19 -6.51
C MET A 32 -0.09 8.22 -6.88
N ASN A 33 0.73 7.31 -6.34
CA ASN A 33 2.14 7.19 -6.70
C ASN A 33 2.32 6.81 -8.18
N GLN A 34 1.55 5.81 -8.65
CA GLN A 34 1.56 5.37 -10.05
C GLN A 34 1.04 6.44 -11.01
N ILE A 35 -0.02 7.18 -10.60
CA ILE A 35 -0.55 8.28 -11.41
C ILE A 35 0.47 9.42 -11.48
N ARG A 36 1.11 9.78 -10.36
CA ARG A 36 2.10 10.86 -10.32
C ARG A 36 3.26 10.60 -11.26
N GLU A 37 3.79 9.38 -11.30
CA GLU A 37 4.85 8.98 -12.23
C GLU A 37 4.45 9.24 -13.68
N LYS A 38 3.23 8.87 -14.07
CA LYS A 38 2.71 9.07 -15.45
C LYS A 38 2.42 10.52 -15.81
N VAL A 39 2.06 11.37 -14.84
CA VAL A 39 1.71 12.79 -15.07
C VAL A 39 2.94 13.69 -15.04
N THR A 40 3.92 13.36 -14.19
CA THR A 40 5.13 14.19 -13.98
C THR A 40 6.33 13.75 -14.81
N SER A 41 6.23 12.64 -15.54
CA SER A 41 7.29 12.20 -16.46
C SER A 41 7.49 13.24 -17.57
N ILE A 42 8.63 13.94 -17.55
CA ILE A 42 9.03 14.89 -18.58
C ILE A 42 9.53 14.09 -19.78
N SER A 43 8.61 13.63 -20.63
CA SER A 43 8.93 13.02 -21.93
C SER A 43 8.65 14.04 -23.04
N LEU A 44 9.63 14.26 -23.92
CA LEU A 44 9.53 15.21 -25.03
C LEU A 44 8.38 14.88 -26.01
N ASP A 45 8.10 13.57 -26.18
CA ASP A 45 7.21 13.02 -27.20
C ASP A 45 5.79 12.71 -26.72
N SER A 46 5.43 13.01 -25.48
CA SER A 46 4.07 12.69 -24.99
C SER A 46 3.56 13.75 -24.01
N PRO A 47 2.38 14.36 -24.27
CA PRO A 47 1.77 15.31 -23.36
C PRO A 47 1.44 14.66 -22.01
N PRO A 48 1.13 15.42 -20.95
CA PRO A 48 1.03 14.96 -19.54
C PRO A 48 -0.02 13.88 -19.18
N ILE A 49 -0.50 13.09 -20.15
CA ILE A 49 -1.38 11.93 -19.96
C ILE A 49 -0.77 10.75 -20.74
N ASN A 50 0.21 10.09 -20.12
CA ASN A 50 0.90 8.91 -20.67
C ASN A 50 0.09 7.61 -20.45
N ILE A 51 -1.20 7.63 -20.79
CA ILE A 51 -1.99 6.40 -20.94
C ILE A 51 -1.91 6.01 -22.41
N THR A 52 -1.29 4.88 -22.68
CA THR A 52 -1.03 4.36 -24.02
C THR A 52 -1.86 3.10 -24.28
N SER A 53 -1.87 2.63 -25.52
CA SER A 53 -2.46 1.33 -25.86
C SER A 53 -1.73 0.14 -25.21
N GLU A 54 -0.52 0.35 -24.67
CA GLU A 54 0.23 -0.67 -23.94
C GLU A 54 -0.31 -0.89 -22.52
N ASP A 55 -0.95 0.11 -21.90
CA ASP A 55 -1.47 -0.01 -20.53
C ASP A 55 -2.54 -1.12 -20.42
N PRO A 56 -3.60 -1.17 -21.27
CA PRO A 56 -4.54 -2.29 -21.23
C PRO A 56 -3.91 -3.65 -21.54
N LYS A 57 -2.80 -3.71 -22.30
CA LYS A 57 -2.08 -4.95 -22.57
C LYS A 57 -1.35 -5.45 -21.32
N ALA A 58 -0.72 -4.55 -20.57
CA ALA A 58 -0.14 -4.89 -19.26
C ALA A 58 -1.21 -5.41 -18.28
N GLY A 59 -2.42 -4.85 -18.35
CA GLY A 59 -3.59 -5.32 -17.60
C GLY A 59 -4.00 -6.77 -17.90
N LEU A 60 -3.64 -7.31 -19.07
CA LEU A 60 -3.94 -8.71 -19.44
C LEU A 60 -3.22 -9.75 -18.57
N LYS A 61 -2.16 -9.33 -17.86
CA LYS A 61 -1.50 -10.17 -16.85
C LYS A 61 -2.45 -10.55 -15.70
N TYR A 62 -3.44 -9.71 -15.41
CA TYR A 62 -4.30 -9.86 -14.23
C TYR A 62 -5.78 -10.09 -14.56
N ALA A 63 -6.23 -9.65 -15.75
CA ALA A 63 -7.61 -9.77 -16.19
C ALA A 63 -7.67 -10.26 -17.63
N ALA A 64 -8.57 -11.20 -17.91
CA ALA A 64 -8.72 -11.77 -19.24
C ALA A 64 -9.24 -10.76 -20.28
N ILE A 65 -9.06 -11.08 -21.57
CA ILE A 65 -9.32 -10.16 -22.70
C ILE A 65 -10.79 -9.76 -22.82
N GLU A 66 -11.70 -10.62 -22.39
CA GLU A 66 -13.15 -10.40 -22.38
C GLU A 66 -13.62 -9.44 -21.27
N VAL A 67 -12.78 -9.16 -20.27
CA VAL A 67 -13.12 -8.26 -19.17
C VAL A 67 -13.09 -6.81 -19.68
N PRO A 68 -14.04 -5.92 -19.30
CA PRO A 68 -14.10 -4.55 -19.83
C PRO A 68 -12.77 -3.79 -19.78
N ALA A 69 -12.51 -2.96 -20.80
CA ALA A 69 -11.25 -2.21 -20.92
C ALA A 69 -10.92 -1.34 -19.69
N GLY A 70 -11.95 -0.79 -19.02
CA GLY A 70 -11.79 -0.04 -17.78
C GLY A 70 -11.21 -0.87 -16.61
N VAL A 71 -11.52 -2.17 -16.53
CA VAL A 71 -10.92 -3.06 -15.53
C VAL A 71 -9.45 -3.30 -15.86
N ARG A 72 -9.14 -3.61 -17.12
CA ARG A 72 -7.75 -3.84 -17.58
C ARG A 72 -6.87 -2.61 -17.39
N GLY A 73 -7.38 -1.42 -17.73
CA GLY A 73 -6.68 -0.16 -17.52
C GLY A 73 -6.46 0.19 -16.05
N ARG A 74 -7.37 -0.19 -15.13
CA ARG A 74 -7.10 -0.06 -13.69
C ARG A 74 -6.08 -1.09 -13.22
N MET A 75 -6.15 -2.33 -13.71
CA MET A 75 -5.19 -3.37 -13.37
C MET A 75 -3.77 -3.08 -13.88
N SER A 76 -3.61 -2.27 -14.93
CA SER A 76 -2.27 -1.82 -15.35
C SER A 76 -1.62 -0.87 -14.34
N LEU A 77 -2.42 -0.14 -13.54
CA LEU A 77 -1.94 0.74 -12.47
C LEU A 77 -1.86 0.02 -11.13
N ILE A 78 -2.85 -0.81 -10.81
CA ILE A 78 -2.96 -1.48 -9.50
C ILE A 78 -2.08 -2.73 -9.46
N GLY A 79 -1.93 -3.43 -10.59
CA GLY A 79 -1.15 -4.66 -10.70
C GLY A 79 0.27 -4.54 -10.18
N PRO A 80 1.08 -3.55 -10.63
CA PRO A 80 2.43 -3.33 -10.10
C PRO A 80 2.45 -3.15 -8.57
N LEU A 81 1.46 -2.45 -8.01
CA LEU A 81 1.34 -2.28 -6.56
C LEU A 81 1.06 -3.61 -5.85
N ILE A 82 0.22 -4.48 -6.42
CA ILE A 82 -0.02 -5.83 -5.89
C ILE A 82 1.27 -6.67 -5.93
N GLU A 83 2.08 -6.51 -6.98
CA GLU A 83 3.33 -7.25 -7.13
C GLU A 83 4.34 -6.89 -6.06
N GLU A 84 4.46 -5.60 -5.76
CA GLU A 84 5.35 -5.04 -4.74
C GLU A 84 4.87 -5.20 -3.29
N THR A 85 3.66 -5.72 -3.05
CA THR A 85 3.10 -5.86 -1.70
C THR A 85 3.94 -6.79 -0.81
N GLU A 86 4.38 -6.26 0.33
CA GLU A 86 5.09 -6.99 1.39
C GLU A 86 4.24 -7.14 2.66
N ALA A 87 3.26 -6.25 2.86
CA ALA A 87 2.19 -6.35 3.86
C ALA A 87 0.95 -5.61 3.34
N ALA A 88 -0.24 -5.86 3.89
CA ALA A 88 -1.45 -5.16 3.45
C ALA A 88 -2.40 -4.77 4.59
N ILE A 89 -3.09 -3.64 4.42
CA ILE A 89 -4.20 -3.21 5.24
C ILE A 89 -5.44 -3.10 4.34
N ILE A 90 -6.49 -3.85 4.66
CA ILE A 90 -7.74 -3.86 3.93
C ILE A 90 -8.85 -3.35 4.85
N VAL A 91 -9.41 -2.19 4.50
CA VAL A 91 -10.60 -1.66 5.16
C VAL A 91 -11.85 -2.20 4.47
N GLU A 92 -12.65 -2.94 5.21
CA GLU A 92 -13.93 -3.46 4.77
C GLU A 92 -15.03 -2.41 4.86
N ASN A 93 -15.97 -2.48 3.92
CA ASN A 93 -17.13 -1.60 3.81
C ASN A 93 -16.81 -0.09 3.90
N PRO A 94 -15.80 0.41 3.17
CA PRO A 94 -15.55 1.84 3.15
C PRO A 94 -16.75 2.56 2.50
N PRO A 95 -17.20 3.70 3.05
CA PRO A 95 -18.41 4.40 2.58
C PRO A 95 -18.28 4.94 1.15
N THR A 96 -17.05 5.08 0.64
CA THR A 96 -16.74 5.76 -0.61
C THR A 96 -16.08 4.86 -1.65
N ASN A 97 -16.67 3.68 -1.92
CA ASN A 97 -16.34 2.88 -3.10
C ASN A 97 -17.22 3.26 -4.31
N PHE A 98 -17.13 4.51 -4.77
CA PHE A 98 -17.93 4.98 -5.90
C PHE A 98 -17.35 4.49 -7.25
N GLY A 99 -18.23 3.97 -8.11
CA GLY A 99 -17.88 3.61 -9.49
C GLY A 99 -18.95 2.73 -10.15
N CYS A 100 -18.79 2.48 -11.45
CA CYS A 100 -19.64 1.53 -12.14
C CYS A 100 -19.36 0.08 -11.69
N VAL A 101 -20.18 -0.88 -12.12
CA VAL A 101 -19.98 -2.32 -11.82
C VAL A 101 -18.56 -2.78 -12.15
N GLY A 102 -17.96 -2.30 -13.25
CA GLY A 102 -16.57 -2.61 -13.60
C GLY A 102 -15.54 -2.12 -12.59
N CYS A 103 -15.74 -0.93 -12.02
CA CYS A 103 -14.89 -0.42 -10.95
C CYS A 103 -14.99 -1.30 -9.71
N ASN A 104 -16.21 -1.72 -9.34
CA ASN A 104 -16.40 -2.59 -8.19
C ASN A 104 -15.76 -3.98 -8.42
N ARG A 105 -15.88 -4.54 -9.63
CA ARG A 105 -15.21 -5.82 -9.97
C ARG A 105 -13.69 -5.72 -9.89
N THR A 106 -13.11 -4.59 -10.28
CA THR A 106 -11.67 -4.36 -10.11
C THR A 106 -11.29 -4.33 -8.63
N ASN A 107 -12.10 -3.72 -7.77
CA ASN A 107 -11.85 -3.66 -6.34
C ASN A 107 -11.86 -5.07 -5.72
N GLU A 108 -12.85 -5.90 -6.08
CA GLU A 108 -12.91 -7.29 -5.64
C GLU A 108 -11.72 -8.12 -6.14
N LEU A 109 -11.37 -7.98 -7.42
CA LEU A 109 -10.19 -8.65 -7.99
C LEU A 109 -8.90 -8.23 -7.27
N THR A 110 -8.76 -6.93 -6.98
CA THR A 110 -7.61 -6.38 -6.26
C THR A 110 -7.49 -7.00 -4.87
N LYS A 111 -8.56 -6.99 -4.07
CA LYS A 111 -8.57 -7.61 -2.74
C LYS A 111 -8.25 -9.11 -2.84
N TYR A 112 -8.82 -9.82 -3.80
CA TYR A 112 -8.55 -11.24 -4.02
C TYR A 112 -7.06 -11.51 -4.32
N LEU A 113 -6.46 -10.74 -5.23
CA LEU A 113 -5.05 -10.90 -5.60
C LEU A 113 -4.09 -10.51 -4.46
N VAL A 114 -4.47 -9.53 -3.63
CA VAL A 114 -3.69 -9.19 -2.42
C VAL A 114 -3.82 -10.30 -1.37
N ARG A 115 -5.03 -10.83 -1.15
CA ARG A 115 -5.26 -11.96 -0.22
C ARG A 115 -4.56 -13.25 -0.64
N SER A 116 -4.34 -13.44 -1.94
CA SER A 116 -3.59 -14.60 -2.44
C SER A 116 -2.07 -14.43 -2.30
N LYS A 117 -1.59 -13.24 -1.92
CA LYS A 117 -0.19 -13.04 -1.51
C LYS A 117 -0.01 -13.65 -0.12
N ASN A 118 1.03 -14.46 0.02
CA ASN A 118 1.42 -15.03 1.31
C ASN A 118 2.20 -13.99 2.16
N VAL A 119 1.55 -12.85 2.44
CA VAL A 119 2.08 -11.70 3.17
C VAL A 119 1.19 -11.39 4.38
N PRO A 120 1.68 -10.67 5.40
CA PRO A 120 0.84 -10.23 6.51
C PRO A 120 -0.29 -9.30 6.03
N ILE A 121 -1.54 -9.59 6.43
CA ILE A 121 -2.72 -8.79 6.06
C ILE A 121 -3.51 -8.45 7.33
N LEU A 122 -3.77 -7.17 7.53
CA LEU A 122 -4.74 -6.68 8.51
C LEU A 122 -6.06 -6.35 7.80
N GLU A 123 -7.15 -7.01 8.20
CA GLU A 123 -8.49 -6.65 7.77
C GLU A 123 -9.25 -5.98 8.91
N VAL A 124 -9.76 -4.77 8.67
CA VAL A 124 -10.48 -3.96 9.65
C VAL A 124 -11.75 -3.39 9.03
N LYS A 125 -12.79 -3.17 9.82
CA LYS A 125 -14.01 -2.51 9.34
C LYS A 125 -13.84 -1.00 9.36
N TYR A 126 -14.47 -0.31 8.42
CA TYR A 126 -14.57 1.13 8.46
C TYR A 126 -15.30 1.57 9.75
N PRO A 127 -14.76 2.54 10.51
CA PRO A 127 -15.38 2.98 11.77
C PRO A 127 -16.58 3.89 11.54
N GLU A 128 -17.67 3.67 12.29
CA GLU A 128 -18.90 4.48 12.24
C GLU A 128 -19.11 5.32 13.51
N SER A 129 -18.27 5.13 14.53
CA SER A 129 -18.30 5.88 15.79
C SER A 129 -16.89 6.35 16.20
N GLU A 130 -16.81 7.30 17.13
CA GLU A 130 -15.52 7.80 17.64
C GLU A 130 -14.72 6.69 18.37
N GLU A 131 -15.42 5.85 19.13
CA GLU A 131 -14.81 4.72 19.84
C GLU A 131 -14.23 3.70 18.84
N GLU A 132 -15.01 3.33 17.81
CA GLU A 132 -14.52 2.49 16.72
C GLU A 132 -13.35 3.11 15.96
N ALA A 133 -13.33 4.43 15.80
CA ALA A 133 -12.22 5.12 15.13
C ALA A 133 -10.92 5.02 15.93
N ARG A 134 -10.99 5.09 17.27
CA ARG A 134 -9.82 4.88 18.14
C ARG A 134 -9.32 3.44 18.03
N ASP A 135 -10.22 2.47 18.09
CA ASP A 135 -9.90 1.05 17.93
C ASP A 135 -9.30 0.74 16.54
N PHE A 136 -9.85 1.37 15.50
CA PHE A 136 -9.38 1.25 14.12
C PHE A 136 -7.92 1.71 13.99
N VAL A 137 -7.59 2.88 14.55
CA VAL A 137 -6.23 3.40 14.53
C VAL A 137 -5.29 2.55 15.39
N SER A 138 -5.72 2.11 16.59
CA SER A 138 -4.90 1.26 17.46
C SER A 138 -4.50 -0.04 16.78
N LYS A 139 -5.46 -0.74 16.15
CA LYS A 139 -5.20 -2.00 15.43
C LYS A 139 -4.23 -1.82 14.27
N ILE A 140 -4.35 -0.70 13.53
CA ILE A 140 -3.43 -0.39 12.44
C ILE A 140 -2.03 -0.07 12.97
N ALA A 141 -1.94 0.70 14.05
CA ALA A 141 -0.67 1.04 14.69
C ALA A 141 0.05 -0.23 15.17
N GLU A 142 -0.63 -1.09 15.93
CA GLU A 142 -0.09 -2.36 16.42
C GLU A 142 0.39 -3.25 15.26
N PHE A 143 -0.39 -3.33 14.18
CA PHE A 143 0.01 -4.08 12.99
C PHE A 143 1.26 -3.51 12.35
N LEU A 144 1.33 -2.20 12.13
CA LEU A 144 2.50 -1.55 11.54
C LEU A 144 3.74 -1.68 12.44
N GLU A 145 3.57 -1.62 13.76
CA GLU A 145 4.68 -1.84 14.69
C GLU A 145 5.23 -3.26 14.67
N SER A 146 4.38 -4.25 14.37
CA SER A 146 4.77 -5.66 14.26
C SER A 146 5.56 -5.98 12.98
N LEU A 147 5.50 -5.12 11.97
CA LEU A 147 6.25 -5.29 10.73
C LEU A 147 7.74 -5.04 10.98
N PRO A 148 8.65 -5.67 10.20
CA PRO A 148 10.08 -5.49 10.37
C PRO A 148 10.47 -4.00 10.28
N LYS A 149 11.18 -3.53 11.30
CA LYS A 149 11.83 -2.21 11.36
C LYS A 149 13.34 -2.40 11.25
N GLU A 150 14.05 -1.56 10.50
CA GLU A 150 15.51 -1.50 10.62
C GLU A 150 15.80 -1.11 12.07
N LYS A 151 16.73 -1.82 12.72
CA LYS A 151 17.40 -1.29 13.90
C LYS A 151 18.06 0.01 13.45
N SER A 152 17.69 1.13 14.05
CA SER A 152 18.38 2.39 13.79
C SER A 152 19.81 2.28 14.34
N GLU A 153 20.75 3.01 13.75
CA GLU A 153 22.13 3.15 14.25
C GLU A 153 22.17 3.66 15.72
N GLU A 154 21.06 4.20 16.23
CA GLU A 154 20.87 4.60 17.63
C GLU A 154 20.63 3.40 18.56
N ASP A 155 19.97 2.34 18.09
CA ASP A 155 19.82 1.09 18.84
C ASP A 155 21.14 0.31 18.89
N GLU A 156 21.98 0.40 17.86
CA GLU A 156 23.34 -0.19 17.87
C GLU A 156 24.27 0.56 18.82
N LYS A 157 24.21 1.91 18.85
CA LYS A 157 24.97 2.72 19.82
C LYS A 157 24.51 2.51 21.26
N ALA A 158 23.20 2.35 21.49
CA ALA A 158 22.66 2.04 22.82
C ALA A 158 23.01 0.62 23.30
N ILE A 159 23.30 -0.31 22.38
CA ILE A 159 23.84 -1.64 22.70
C ILE A 159 25.34 -1.55 22.96
N GLU A 160 26.11 -0.81 22.15
CA GLU A 160 27.55 -0.58 22.33
C GLU A 160 27.89 0.13 23.65
N GLU A 161 27.15 1.16 24.04
CA GLU A 161 27.30 1.87 25.32
C GLU A 161 26.96 0.96 26.51
N LYS A 162 25.96 0.08 26.38
CA LYS A 162 25.62 -0.89 27.43
C LYS A 162 26.65 -2.01 27.57
N THR A 163 27.32 -2.40 26.48
CA THR A 163 28.41 -3.39 26.54
C THR A 163 29.70 -2.80 27.10
N THR A 164 30.03 -1.54 26.80
CA THR A 164 31.22 -0.87 27.37
C THR A 164 31.06 -0.56 28.86
N GLU A 165 29.87 -0.17 29.33
CA GLU A 165 29.61 0.03 30.77
C GLU A 165 29.64 -1.28 31.61
N MET A 166 29.43 -2.44 30.99
CA MET A 166 29.49 -3.74 31.66
C MET A 166 30.92 -4.33 31.71
N GLU A 167 31.81 -3.96 30.77
CA GLU A 167 33.22 -4.38 30.79
C GLU A 167 34.08 -3.53 31.75
N ASP A 168 33.74 -2.25 31.96
CA ASP A 168 34.46 -1.36 32.91
C ASP A 168 34.11 -1.60 34.40
N LYS A 169 33.18 -2.53 34.70
CA LYS A 169 32.77 -2.90 36.08
C LYS A 169 33.24 -4.28 36.52
N LYS A 170 34.22 -4.89 35.84
CA LYS A 170 34.76 -6.22 36.18
C LYS A 170 36.22 -6.20 36.60
#